data_AF-A0A8T7BFJ6-F1
#
_entry.id   AF-A0A8T7BFJ6-F1
#
_cell.length_a   1.000
_cell.length_b   1.000
_cell.length_c   1.000
_cell.angle_alpha   90.00
_cell.angle_beta   90.00
_cell.angle_gamma   90.00
#
_symmetry.space_group_name_H-M   'P 1'
#
loop_
_entity.id
_entity.type
_entity.pdbx_description
1 polymer ?
#
loop_
_entity_poly.entity_id
_entity_poly.type
_entity_poly.pdbx_seq_one_letter_code
_entity_poly.pdbx_strand_id
1 'polypeptide(L)'
;MSTIHICRELDMQADECREVAEDLLDQLVDHFGGSIQSEGENYWYRHSTGIKAKVIPADGEISIDVKMGLLTRAMAPQLEREINRVLDEKLG
;
A
#
# COMPACT_ATOMS: atom_id res chain seq x y z
N MET A 1 -14.22 1.77 -12.52
CA MET A 1 -13.31 1.64 -11.36
C MET A 1 -11.92 1.92 -11.86
N SER A 2 -11.14 2.71 -11.11
CA SER A 2 -9.73 2.92 -11.41
C SER A 2 -8.91 2.02 -10.50
N THR A 3 -7.86 1.43 -11.08
CA THR A 3 -6.94 0.54 -10.39
C THR A 3 -5.54 1.08 -10.54
N ILE A 4 -4.79 1.13 -9.45
CA ILE A 4 -3.35 1.35 -9.46
C ILE A 4 -2.71 0.03 -9.04
N HIS A 5 -1.66 -0.37 -9.75
CA HIS A 5 -0.86 -1.54 -9.45
C HIS A 5 0.58 -1.06 -9.29
N ILE A 6 1.16 -1.27 -8.13
CA ILE A 6 2.56 -0.95 -7.83
C ILE A 6 3.22 -2.26 -7.43
N CYS A 7 4.33 -2.60 -8.08
CA CYS A 7 5.21 -3.67 -7.65
C CYS A 7 6.61 -3.10 -7.52
N ARG A 8 7.27 -3.36 -6.40
CA ARG A 8 8.65 -2.95 -6.15
C ARG A 8 9.46 -4.17 -5.75
N GLU A 9 10.54 -4.41 -6.48
CA GLU A 9 11.58 -5.34 -6.06
C GLU A 9 12.28 -4.78 -4.82
N LEU A 10 12.52 -5.65 -3.85
CA LEU A 10 13.22 -5.39 -2.60
C LEU A 10 14.41 -6.36 -2.53
N ASP A 11 15.58 -5.92 -2.07
CA ASP A 11 16.69 -6.84 -1.76
C ASP A 11 16.63 -7.24 -0.28
N MET A 12 15.49 -7.81 0.12
CA MET A 12 15.12 -8.05 1.52
C MET A 12 14.36 -9.37 1.66
N GLN A 13 14.50 -10.00 2.83
CA GLN A 13 13.79 -11.25 3.12
C GLN A 13 12.31 -10.99 3.42
N ALA A 14 11.49 -12.04 3.31
CA ALA A 14 10.03 -11.95 3.53
C ALA A 14 9.61 -11.24 4.84
N ASP A 15 10.35 -11.42 5.95
CA ASP A 15 10.03 -10.76 7.22
C ASP A 15 10.28 -9.25 7.16
N GLU A 16 11.37 -8.82 6.54
CA GLU A 16 11.67 -7.40 6.32
C GLU A 16 10.66 -6.76 5.35
N CYS A 17 10.22 -7.51 4.33
CA CYS A 17 9.18 -7.06 3.41
C CYS A 17 7.83 -6.86 4.14
N ARG A 18 7.54 -7.66 5.17
CA ARG A 18 6.36 -7.47 6.03
C ARG A 18 6.47 -6.21 6.87
N GLU A 19 7.63 -5.93 7.46
CA GLU A 19 7.85 -4.67 8.20
C GLU A 19 7.65 -3.45 7.30
N VAL A 20 8.15 -3.49 6.06
CA VAL A 20 7.92 -2.44 5.05
C VAL A 20 6.43 -2.29 4.72
N ALA A 21 5.70 -3.40 4.60
CA ALA A 21 4.26 -3.38 4.37
C ALA A 21 3.49 -2.76 5.53
N GLU A 22 3.85 -3.08 6.77
CA GLU A 22 3.24 -2.54 7.98
C GLU A 22 3.50 -1.03 8.11
N ASP A 23 4.76 -0.60 7.92
CA ASP A 23 5.13 0.82 7.91
C ASP A 23 4.38 1.61 6.83
N LEU A 24 4.21 1.03 5.63
CA LEU A 24 3.41 1.63 4.56
C LEU A 24 1.96 1.82 5.01
N LEU A 25 1.35 0.80 5.61
CA LEU A 25 -0.04 0.84 6.03
C LEU A 25 -0.27 1.86 7.14
N ASP A 26 0.64 1.93 8.11
CA ASP A 26 0.60 2.91 9.20
C ASP A 26 0.70 4.34 8.64
N GLN A 27 1.61 4.59 7.70
CA GLN A 27 1.72 5.90 7.04
C GLN A 27 0.47 6.27 6.23
N LEU A 28 -0.15 5.30 5.56
CA LEU A 28 -1.42 5.52 4.86
C LEU A 28 -2.56 5.87 5.83
N VAL A 29 -2.62 5.23 6.99
CA VAL A 29 -3.60 5.55 8.04
C VAL A 29 -3.31 6.91 8.66
N ASP A 30 -2.06 7.26 8.93
CA ASP A 30 -1.69 8.53 9.52
C ASP A 30 -1.97 9.71 8.57
N HIS A 31 -1.68 9.56 7.27
CA HIS A 31 -1.86 10.63 6.29
C HIS A 31 -3.29 10.76 5.76
N PHE A 32 -4.00 9.64 5.58
CA PHE A 32 -5.32 9.64 4.95
C PHE A 32 -6.45 9.18 5.87
N GLY A 33 -6.14 8.64 7.06
CA GLY A 33 -7.11 7.91 7.88
C GLY A 33 -7.41 6.53 7.32
N GLY A 34 -8.41 5.84 7.89
CA GLY A 34 -8.87 4.54 7.42
C GLY A 34 -8.63 3.42 8.42
N SER A 35 -8.64 2.19 7.94
CA SER A 35 -8.40 1.01 8.77
C SER A 35 -7.60 -0.06 8.03
N ILE A 36 -6.87 -0.85 8.81
CA ILE A 36 -6.04 -1.96 8.36
C ILE A 36 -6.68 -3.27 8.84
N GLN A 37 -6.61 -4.30 8.00
CA GLN A 37 -6.98 -5.66 8.35
C GLN A 37 -5.97 -6.63 7.73
N SER A 38 -5.43 -7.55 8.52
CA SER A 38 -4.63 -8.67 8.02
C SER A 38 -5.50 -9.80 7.47
N GLU A 39 -5.01 -10.47 6.44
CA GLU A 39 -5.61 -11.66 5.82
C GLU A 39 -4.49 -12.63 5.40
N GLY A 40 -4.16 -13.56 6.30
CA GLY A 40 -2.99 -14.43 6.13
C GLY A 40 -1.71 -13.59 6.14
N GLU A 41 -0.93 -13.67 5.06
CA GLU A 41 0.31 -12.91 4.86
C GLU A 41 0.09 -11.57 4.16
N ASN A 42 -1.16 -11.25 3.80
CA ASN A 42 -1.51 -10.02 3.12
C ASN A 42 -2.22 -9.04 4.06
N TYR A 43 -2.28 -7.79 3.63
CA TYR A 43 -2.95 -6.74 4.37
C TYR A 43 -3.94 -6.00 3.48
N TRP A 44 -5.01 -5.50 4.09
CA TRP A 44 -6.01 -4.66 3.47
C TRP A 44 -6.09 -3.32 4.16
N TYR A 45 -5.84 -2.26 3.41
CA TYR A 45 -6.17 -0.90 3.80
C TYR A 45 -7.54 -0.52 3.22
N ARG A 46 -8.39 0.09 4.05
CA ARG A 46 -9.70 0.61 3.64
C ARG A 46 -9.93 2.01 4.16
N HIS A 47 -10.35 2.90 3.26
CA HIS A 47 -10.78 4.24 3.60
C HIS A 47 -12.29 4.41 3.37
N SER A 48 -12.94 5.21 4.22
CA SER A 48 -14.40 5.43 4.18
C SER A 48 -14.91 6.00 2.86
N THR A 49 -14.05 6.69 2.09
CA THR A 49 -14.37 7.25 0.78
C THR A 49 -14.37 6.21 -0.35
N GLY A 50 -14.13 4.93 -0.05
CA GLY A 50 -14.16 3.85 -1.05
C GLY A 50 -12.82 3.60 -1.74
N ILE A 51 -11.71 3.86 -1.03
CA ILE A 51 -10.37 3.37 -1.40
C ILE A 51 -10.18 2.02 -0.70
N LYS A 52 -9.72 1.03 -1.45
CA LYS A 52 -9.35 -0.30 -0.93
C LYS A 52 -8.02 -0.71 -1.54
N ALA A 53 -6.99 -0.84 -0.71
CA ALA A 53 -5.67 -1.31 -1.15
C ALA A 53 -5.38 -2.70 -0.57
N LYS A 54 -4.86 -3.61 -1.39
CA LYS A 54 -4.27 -4.88 -0.94
C LYS A 54 -2.76 -4.73 -0.98
N VAL A 55 -2.09 -5.05 0.12
CA VAL A 55 -0.63 -5.08 0.21
C VAL A 55 -0.19 -6.54 0.37
N ILE A 56 0.72 -6.95 -0.49
CA ILE A 56 1.18 -8.33 -0.68
C ILE A 56 2.70 -8.30 -0.56
N PRO A 57 3.26 -8.40 0.66
CA PRO A 57 4.69 -8.62 0.82
C PRO A 57 5.03 -10.06 0.42
N ALA A 58 6.12 -10.23 -0.31
CA ALA A 58 6.71 -11.50 -0.66
C ALA A 58 8.23 -11.43 -0.51
N ASP A 59 8.92 -12.56 -0.64
CA ASP A 59 10.38 -12.59 -0.58
C ASP A 59 10.96 -11.78 -1.75
N GLY A 60 11.71 -10.73 -1.44
CA GLY A 60 12.32 -9.84 -2.43
C GLY A 60 11.37 -8.93 -3.21
N GLU A 61 10.09 -8.81 -2.84
CA GLU A 61 9.18 -7.85 -3.49
C GLU A 61 7.98 -7.45 -2.62
N ILE A 62 7.40 -6.30 -2.95
CA ILE A 62 6.10 -5.88 -2.41
C ILE A 62 5.17 -5.43 -3.54
N SER A 63 3.98 -6.02 -3.56
CA SER A 63 2.92 -5.73 -4.53
C SER A 63 1.72 -5.06 -3.87
N ILE A 64 1.20 -4.00 -4.50
CA ILE A 64 0.13 -3.17 -3.96
C ILE A 64 -0.94 -2.95 -5.04
N ASP A 65 -2.14 -3.44 -4.76
CA ASP A 65 -3.32 -3.29 -5.62
C ASP A 65 -4.32 -2.32 -5.01
N VAL A 66 -4.45 -1.13 -5.60
CA VAL A 66 -5.39 -0.10 -5.13
C VAL A 66 -6.62 -0.06 -6.02
N LYS A 67 -7.80 -0.24 -5.43
CA LYS A 67 -9.10 -0.05 -6.07
C LYS A 67 -9.77 1.22 -5.55
N MET A 68 -10.27 2.03 -6.47
CA MET A 68 -10.95 3.28 -6.15
C MET A 68 -12.32 3.39 -6.82
N GLY A 69 -13.25 3.99 -6.08
CA GLY A 69 -14.53 4.49 -6.60
C GLY A 69 -14.37 5.70 -7.53
N LEU A 70 -15.45 6.07 -8.21
CA LEU A 70 -15.43 7.16 -9.20
C LEU A 70 -15.04 8.51 -8.57
N LEU A 71 -15.52 8.78 -7.35
CA LEU A 71 -15.29 10.03 -6.63
C LEU A 71 -13.85 10.15 -6.09
N THR A 72 -13.19 9.03 -5.79
CA THR A 72 -11.84 9.01 -5.22
C THR A 72 -10.73 8.95 -6.26
N ARG A 73 -11.07 8.83 -7.54
CA ARG A 73 -10.08 8.80 -8.63
C ARG A 73 -9.16 10.02 -8.65
N ALA A 74 -9.64 11.20 -8.24
CA ALA A 74 -8.83 12.41 -8.17
C ALA A 74 -7.70 12.32 -7.13
N MET A 75 -7.84 11.45 -6.12
CA MET A 75 -6.82 11.21 -5.09
C MET A 75 -5.76 10.21 -5.54
N ALA A 76 -5.97 9.50 -6.65
CA ALA A 76 -5.06 8.48 -7.16
C ALA A 76 -3.59 8.95 -7.24
N PRO A 77 -3.28 10.13 -7.81
CA PRO A 77 -1.89 10.57 -7.92
C PRO A 77 -1.26 10.88 -6.57
N GLN A 78 -2.04 11.35 -5.59
CA GLN A 78 -1.52 11.63 -4.25
C GLN A 78 -1.24 10.34 -3.50
N LEU A 79 -2.15 9.37 -3.58
CA LEU A 79 -1.98 8.05 -2.95
C LEU A 79 -0.81 7.28 -3.56
N GLU A 80 -0.70 7.26 -4.90
CA GLU A 80 0.42 6.62 -5.60
C GLU A 80 1.77 7.26 -5.24
N ARG A 81 1.84 8.60 -5.17
CA ARG A 81 3.04 9.29 -4.72
C ARG A 81 3.41 8.93 -3.29
N GLU A 82 2.44 8.85 -2.41
CA GLU A 82 2.69 8.51 -1.01
C GLU A 82 3.20 7.07 -0.87
N ILE A 83 2.56 6.12 -1.56
CA ILE A 83 3.02 4.73 -1.60
C ILE A 83 4.47 4.66 -2.09
N ASN A 84 4.78 5.31 -3.22
CA ASN A 84 6.14 5.30 -3.74
C ASN A 84 7.13 5.99 -2.79
N ARG A 85 6.75 7.11 -2.16
CA ARG A 85 7.61 7.81 -1.18
C ARG A 85 8.04 6.87 -0.04
N VAL A 86 7.09 6.15 0.56
CA VAL A 86 7.41 5.22 1.66
C VAL A 86 8.33 4.09 1.18
N LEU A 87 8.06 3.54 -0.01
CA LEU A 87 8.89 2.49 -0.58
C LEU A 87 10.29 3.00 -0.94
N ASP A 88 10.41 4.22 -1.47
CA ASP A 88 11.69 4.85 -1.80
C ASP A 88 12.51 5.11 -0.52
N GLU A 89 11.88 5.54 0.58
CA GLU A 89 12.56 5.74 1.88
C GLU A 89 13.18 4.46 2.45
N LYS A 90 12.61 3.31 2.11
CA LYS A 90 13.11 2.00 2.53
C LYS A 90 14.14 1.40 1.57
N LEU A 91 14.10 1.80 0.30
CA LEU A 91 14.96 1.27 -0.75
C LEU A 91 16.25 2.07 -0.97
N GLY A 92 16.27 3.37 -0.61
CA GLY A 92 17.46 4.23 -0.69
C GLY A 92 17.74 4.79 -2.07
#